data_AF-A0A316SH42-F1
#
_entry.id   AF-A0A316SH42-F1
#
_cell.length_a   1.000
_cell.length_b   1.000
_cell.length_c   1.000
_cell.angle_alpha   90.00
_cell.angle_beta   90.00
_cell.angle_gamma   90.00
#
_symmetry.space_group_name_H-M   'P 1'
#
loop_
_entity.id
_entity.type
_entity.pdbx_description
1 polymer ?
#
loop_
_entity_poly.entity_id
_entity_poly.type
_entity_poly.pdbx_seq_one_letter_code
_entity_poly.pdbx_strand_id
1 'polypeptide(L)'
;MRTREIVNEINSLLNQSTYLYAQYAQENRISYVEMMVLYALLNTYAPLTQIELGAYYVISKQSINSAVKNTKQKASSLLFKMKKIKDKSI
;
A
#
# COMPACT_ATOMS: atom_id res chain seq x y z
N MET A 1 -4.49 19.95 26.60
CA MET A 1 -5.02 20.44 25.32
C MET A 1 -4.13 20.06 24.13
N ARG A 2 -2.85 20.46 24.12
CA ARG A 2 -1.91 20.22 23.00
C ARG A 2 -1.77 18.76 22.51
N THR A 3 -1.79 17.76 23.39
CA THR A 3 -1.70 16.35 22.99
C THR A 3 -2.88 15.90 22.11
N ARG A 4 -4.10 16.38 22.40
CA ARG A 4 -5.30 16.00 21.63
C ARG A 4 -5.27 16.59 20.22
N GLU A 5 -4.80 17.83 20.09
CA GLU A 5 -4.63 18.50 18.79
C GLU A 5 -3.62 17.76 17.92
N ILE A 6 -2.46 17.40 18.49
CA ILE A 6 -1.43 16.61 17.79
C ILE A 6 -1.99 15.26 17.33
N VAL A 7 -2.72 14.55 18.20
CA VAL A 7 -3.33 13.25 17.82
C VAL A 7 -4.34 13.42 16.68
N ASN A 8 -5.14 14.48 16.70
CA ASN A 8 -6.09 14.76 15.63
C ASN A 8 -5.38 15.07 14.30
N GLU A 9 -4.29 15.82 14.34
CA GLU A 9 -3.47 16.10 13.16
C GLU A 9 -2.86 14.82 12.57
N ILE A 10 -2.29 13.97 13.41
CA ILE A 10 -1.77 12.65 12.99
C ILE A 10 -2.88 11.82 12.33
N ASN A 11 -4.06 11.75 12.94
CA ASN A 11 -5.19 11.01 12.38
C ASN A 11 -5.66 11.59 11.04
N SER A 12 -5.67 12.92 10.89
CA SER A 12 -6.01 13.58 9.63
C SER A 12 -5.02 13.19 8.51
N LEU A 13 -3.72 13.26 8.80
CA LEU A 13 -2.67 12.88 7.85
C LEU A 13 -2.73 11.40 7.47
N LEU A 14 -2.98 10.51 8.44
CA LEU A 14 -3.15 9.08 8.19
C LEU A 14 -4.37 8.80 7.28
N ASN A 15 -5.49 9.50 7.51
CA ASN A 15 -6.68 9.36 6.68
C ASN A 15 -6.44 9.85 5.25
N GLN A 16 -5.76 10.99 5.09
CA GLN A 16 -5.41 11.51 3.76
C GLN A 16 -4.47 10.56 3.00
N SER A 17 -3.44 10.03 3.66
CA SER A 17 -2.54 9.04 3.09
C SER A 17 -3.29 7.76 2.67
N THR A 18 -4.15 7.24 3.55
CA THR A 18 -4.99 6.06 3.28
C THR A 18 -5.91 6.28 2.08
N TYR A 19 -6.50 7.49 1.98
CA TYR A 19 -7.36 7.86 0.86
C TYR A 19 -6.60 7.83 -0.47
N LEU A 20 -5.35 8.33 -0.51
CA LEU A 20 -4.54 8.29 -1.74
C LEU A 20 -4.25 6.87 -2.21
N TYR A 21 -3.95 5.95 -1.29
CA TYR A 21 -3.77 4.53 -1.64
C TYR A 21 -5.07 3.90 -2.13
N ALA A 22 -6.21 4.21 -1.51
CA ALA A 22 -7.52 3.72 -1.94
C ALA A 22 -7.91 4.25 -3.32
N GLN A 23 -7.67 5.54 -3.59
CA GLN A 23 -7.91 6.15 -4.89
C GLN A 23 -7.07 5.49 -5.99
N TYR A 24 -5.76 5.32 -5.75
CA TYR A 24 -4.88 4.63 -6.70
C TYR A 24 -5.34 3.20 -6.97
N ALA A 25 -5.75 2.48 -5.93
CA ALA A 25 -6.26 1.12 -6.05
C ALA A 25 -7.49 1.06 -6.95
N GLN A 26 -8.44 2.00 -6.75
CA GLN A 26 -9.64 2.14 -7.57
C GLN A 26 -9.30 2.44 -9.04
N GLU A 27 -8.44 3.44 -9.30
CA GLU A 27 -8.02 3.83 -10.66
C GLU A 27 -7.37 2.67 -11.42
N ASN A 28 -6.66 1.79 -10.71
CA ASN A 28 -5.96 0.65 -11.28
C ASN A 28 -6.75 -0.66 -11.19
N ARG A 29 -8.00 -0.62 -10.73
CA ARG A 29 -8.88 -1.80 -10.56
C ARG A 29 -8.23 -2.92 -9.76
N ILE A 30 -7.56 -2.54 -8.68
CA ILE A 30 -7.02 -3.44 -7.67
C ILE A 30 -7.68 -3.16 -6.32
N SER A 31 -7.70 -4.15 -5.45
CA SER A 31 -8.10 -3.96 -4.06
C SER A 31 -7.08 -3.12 -3.29
N TYR A 32 -7.53 -2.49 -2.22
CA TYR A 32 -6.64 -1.81 -1.27
C TYR A 32 -5.53 -2.74 -0.75
N VAL A 33 -5.84 -4.00 -0.48
CA VAL A 33 -4.86 -4.98 0.00
C VAL A 33 -3.80 -5.29 -1.06
N GLU A 34 -4.19 -5.44 -2.33
CA GLU A 34 -3.23 -5.56 -3.44
C GLU A 34 -2.33 -4.32 -3.53
N MET A 35 -2.88 -3.12 -3.31
CA MET A 35 -2.08 -1.89 -3.27
C MET A 35 -1.07 -1.88 -2.11
N MET A 36 -1.46 -2.32 -0.91
CA MET A 36 -0.54 -2.41 0.24
C MET A 36 0.59 -3.43 0.02
N VAL A 37 0.28 -4.56 -0.65
CA VAL A 37 1.29 -5.54 -1.06
C VAL A 37 2.27 -4.94 -2.07
N LEU A 38 1.78 -4.21 -3.09
CA LEU A 38 2.64 -3.51 -4.05
C LEU A 38 3.51 -2.44 -3.39
N TYR A 39 2.93 -1.66 -2.48
CA TYR A 39 3.66 -0.65 -1.71
C TYR A 39 4.79 -1.29 -0.90
N ALA A 40 4.52 -2.40 -0.20
CA ALA A 40 5.55 -3.10 0.55
C ALA A 40 6.69 -3.57 -0.36
N LEU A 41 6.36 -4.25 -1.47
CA LEU A 41 7.35 -4.73 -2.45
C LEU A 41 8.24 -3.60 -3.02
N LEU A 42 7.73 -2.38 -3.11
CA LEU A 42 8.48 -1.23 -3.62
C LEU A 42 9.36 -0.55 -2.57
N ASN A 43 9.01 -0.64 -1.29
CA ASN A 43 9.65 0.14 -0.23
C ASN A 43 10.48 -0.71 0.75
N THR A 44 10.46 -2.05 0.63
CA THR A 44 11.36 -2.93 1.38
C THR A 44 12.50 -3.45 0.53
N TYR A 45 13.73 -3.29 1.04
CA TYR A 45 14.94 -3.84 0.43
C TYR A 45 15.14 -5.34 0.72
N ALA A 46 14.54 -5.84 1.80
CA ALA A 46 14.58 -7.25 2.18
C ALA A 46 13.32 -7.98 1.70
N PRO A 47 13.41 -9.29 1.38
CA PRO A 47 12.23 -10.11 1.12
C PRO A 47 11.29 -10.10 2.33
N LEU A 48 10.00 -9.86 2.09
CA LEU A 48 8.94 -9.97 3.09
C LEU A 48 8.14 -11.25 2.88
N THR A 49 7.88 -11.98 3.97
CA THR A 49 6.95 -13.09 3.98
C THR A 49 5.50 -12.59 4.04
N GLN A 50 4.56 -13.43 3.62
CA GLN A 50 3.12 -13.13 3.71
C GLN A 50 2.63 -12.97 5.16
N ILE A 51 3.30 -13.64 6.12
CA ILE A 51 2.96 -13.54 7.54
C ILE A 51 3.37 -12.17 8.07
N GLU A 52 4.60 -11.73 7.77
CA GLU A 52 5.08 -10.39 8.15
C GLU A 52 4.22 -9.29 7.54
N LEU A 53 3.84 -9.41 6.27
CA LEU A 53 2.90 -8.48 5.62
C LEU A 53 1.55 -8.41 6.36
N GLY A 54 0.99 -9.55 6.74
CA GLY A 54 -0.26 -9.61 7.50
C GLY A 54 -0.14 -8.95 8.87
N ALA A 55 0.99 -9.12 9.55
CA ALA A 55 1.26 -8.50 10.84
C ALA A 55 1.46 -6.98 10.72
N TYR A 56 2.28 -6.51 9.77
CA TYR A 56 2.59 -5.09 9.59
C TYR A 56 1.36 -4.24 9.26
N TYR A 57 0.48 -4.75 8.40
CA TYR A 57 -0.70 -4.01 7.97
C TYR A 57 -1.97 -4.40 8.71
N VAL A 58 -1.90 -5.33 9.66
CA VAL A 58 -3.05 -5.86 10.41
C VAL A 58 -4.11 -6.40 9.43
N ILE A 59 -3.68 -7.21 8.46
CA ILE A 59 -4.52 -7.78 7.41
C ILE A 59 -4.59 -9.30 7.59
N SER A 60 -5.79 -9.86 7.41
CA SER A 60 -6.00 -11.31 7.51
C SER A 60 -5.10 -12.09 6.53
N LYS A 61 -4.64 -13.27 6.97
CA LYS A 61 -3.85 -14.19 6.14
C LYS A 61 -4.54 -14.50 4.80
N GLN A 62 -5.86 -14.72 4.80
CA GLN A 62 -6.61 -15.03 3.59
C GLN A 62 -6.60 -13.88 2.59
N SER A 63 -6.76 -12.64 3.07
CA SER A 63 -6.70 -11.44 2.24
C SER A 63 -5.30 -11.23 1.66
N ILE A 64 -4.23 -11.39 2.47
CA ILE A 64 -2.85 -11.29 1.98
C ILE A 64 -2.54 -12.36 0.93
N ASN A 65 -2.92 -13.62 1.18
CA ASN A 65 -2.66 -14.70 0.23
C ASN A 65 -3.32 -14.43 -1.13
N SER A 66 -4.57 -13.98 -1.11
CA SER A 66 -5.33 -13.64 -2.32
C SER A 66 -4.71 -12.45 -3.04
N ALA A 67 -4.35 -11.39 -2.30
CA ALA A 67 -3.72 -10.20 -2.84
C ALA A 67 -2.36 -10.49 -3.46
N VAL A 68 -1.50 -11.30 -2.81
CA VAL A 68 -0.19 -11.67 -3.35
C VAL A 68 -0.33 -12.50 -4.63
N LYS A 69 -1.27 -13.45 -4.67
CA LYS A 69 -1.56 -14.24 -5.88
C LYS A 69 -1.97 -13.34 -7.05
N ASN A 70 -2.94 -12.45 -6.82
CA ASN A 70 -3.44 -11.55 -7.87
C ASN A 70 -2.39 -10.51 -8.27
N THR A 71 -1.63 -10.00 -7.31
CA THR A 71 -0.56 -9.03 -7.55
C THR A 71 0.53 -9.66 -8.39
N LYS A 72 0.98 -10.90 -8.13
CA LYS A 72 1.97 -11.58 -8.98
C LYS A 72 1.56 -11.64 -10.46
N GLN A 73 0.27 -11.82 -10.73
CA GLN A 73 -0.26 -11.85 -12.10
C GLN A 73 -0.29 -10.46 -12.76
N LYS A 74 -0.42 -9.39 -11.97
CA LYS A 74 -0.60 -8.00 -12.45
C LYS A 74 0.63 -7.11 -12.24
N ALA A 75 1.61 -7.55 -11.45
CA ALA A 75 2.66 -6.71 -10.89
C ALA A 75 3.57 -6.11 -11.97
N SER A 76 3.93 -6.87 -12.99
CA SER A 76 4.86 -6.41 -14.03
C SER A 76 4.35 -5.15 -14.74
N SER A 77 3.05 -5.07 -15.04
CA SER A 77 2.45 -3.91 -15.71
C SER A 77 2.18 -2.74 -14.75
N LEU A 78 1.76 -3.02 -13.51
CA LEU A 78 1.51 -2.00 -12.50
C LEU A 78 2.80 -1.35 -11.99
N LEU A 79 3.83 -2.14 -11.69
CA LEU A 79 5.14 -1.63 -11.26
C LEU A 79 5.77 -0.75 -12.35
N PHE A 80 5.62 -1.11 -13.63
CA PHE A 80 6.09 -0.30 -14.74
C PHE A 80 5.34 1.05 -14.83
N LYS A 81 4.02 1.05 -14.65
CA LYS A 81 3.23 2.29 -14.56
C LYS A 81 3.63 3.14 -13.35
N MET A 82 3.85 2.54 -12.18
CA MET A 82 4.28 3.26 -10.97
C MET A 82 5.68 3.86 -11.11
N LYS A 83 6.64 3.17 -11.74
CA LYS A 83 7.95 3.74 -12.06
C LYS A 83 7.82 4.95 -12.99
N LYS A 84 6.98 4.87 -14.03
CA LYS A 84 6.69 6.01 -14.91
C LYS A 84 6.02 7.20 -14.20
N ILE A 85 5.28 6.95 -13.12
CA ILE A 85 4.60 7.99 -12.33
C ILE A 85 5.55 8.64 -11.30
N LYS A 86 6.71 8.04 -11.00
CA LYS A 86 7.69 8.58 -10.03
C LYS A 86 8.81 9.42 -10.64
N ASP A 87 8.95 9.50 -11.97
CA ASP A 87 9.93 10.40 -12.59
C ASP A 87 9.36 11.82 -12.74
N LYS A 88 9.23 12.53 -11.61
CA LYS A 88 9.52 13.96 -11.60
C LYS A 88 10.87 14.13 -10.92
N SER A 89 11.91 14.01 -11.73
CA SER A 89 13.23 14.54 -11.42
C SER A 89 13.10 16.01 -11.03
N ILE A 90 13.51 16.32 -9.80
CA ILE A 90 14.05 17.64 -9.40
C ILE A 90 15.50 17.39 -9.07
#